data_AF-A0A4R7HU72-F1
#
_entry.id   AF-A0A4R7HU72-F1
#
_cell.length_a   1.000
_cell.length_b   1.000
_cell.length_c   1.000
_cell.angle_alpha   90.00
_cell.angle_beta   90.00
_cell.angle_gamma   90.00
#
_symmetry.space_group_name_H-M   'P 1'
#
loop_
_entity.id
_entity.type
_entity.pdbx_description
1 polymer ?
#
loop_
_entity_poly.entity_id
_entity_poly.type
_entity_poly.pdbx_seq_one_letter_code
_entity_poly.pdbx_strand_id
1 'polypeptide(L)'
;MSIERVALWFAAAVGVTRAATGLWFAAAPRRPSSTWVGRDDPSTRTLVRGIGGRDLAIGAGALAAVARGSSVVPWIAASVAADLTDAAAGAASLSGEHRTKTLAYAGGFAALGAGALAATIAAGA
;
A
#
# COMPACT_ATOMS: atom_id res chain seq x y z
N MET A 1 15.01 -22.78 1.77
CA MET A 1 14.36 -21.67 2.50
C MET A 1 13.01 -22.17 3.01
N SER A 2 12.65 -21.98 4.29
CA SER A 2 11.34 -22.44 4.81
C SER A 2 10.20 -21.54 4.31
N ILE A 3 8.98 -22.08 4.20
CA ILE A 3 7.78 -21.35 3.74
C ILE A 3 7.49 -20.10 4.59
N GLU A 4 7.73 -20.20 5.90
CA GLU A 4 7.65 -19.09 6.85
C GLU A 4 8.62 -17.96 6.49
N ARG A 5 9.88 -18.27 6.16
CA ARG A 5 10.86 -17.27 5.73
C ARG A 5 10.44 -16.59 4.43
N VAL A 6 9.88 -17.34 3.49
CA VAL A 6 9.33 -16.78 2.25
C VAL A 6 8.20 -15.80 2.58
N ALA A 7 7.25 -16.17 3.44
CA ALA A 7 6.15 -15.31 3.85
C ALA A 7 6.65 -14.02 4.55
N LEU A 8 7.63 -14.13 5.45
CA LEU A 8 8.23 -12.97 6.11
C LEU A 8 8.98 -12.06 5.13
N TRP A 9 9.66 -12.62 4.11
CA TRP A 9 10.27 -11.81 3.05
C TRP A 9 9.22 -11.06 2.23
N PHE A 10 8.09 -11.69 1.91
CA PHE A 10 6.97 -11.00 1.24
C PHE A 10 6.38 -9.91 2.13
N ALA A 11 6.16 -10.18 3.42
CA ALA A 11 5.67 -9.19 4.37
C ALA A 11 6.62 -7.99 4.49
N ALA A 12 7.94 -8.25 4.56
CA ALA A 12 8.95 -7.22 4.58
C ALA A 12 8.98 -6.41 3.27
N ALA A 13 8.86 -7.07 2.11
CA ALA A 13 8.80 -6.39 0.82
C ALA A 13 7.58 -5.47 0.70
N VAL A 14 6.40 -5.94 1.15
CA VAL A 14 5.18 -5.11 1.26
C VAL A 14 5.45 -3.92 2.19
N GLY A 15 6.01 -4.17 3.37
CA GLY A 15 6.34 -3.16 4.37
C GLY A 15 7.28 -2.07 3.84
N VAL A 16 8.40 -2.45 3.21
CA VAL A 16 9.36 -1.52 2.58
C VAL A 16 8.67 -0.71 1.48
N THR A 17 7.93 -1.38 0.60
CA THR A 17 7.29 -0.71 -0.55
C THR A 17 6.26 0.32 -0.09
N ARG A 18 5.42 -0.03 0.90
CA ARG A 18 4.44 0.88 1.50
C ARG A 18 5.11 2.03 2.25
N ALA A 19 6.14 1.75 3.05
CA ALA A 19 6.86 2.80 3.78
C ALA A 19 7.52 3.80 2.82
N ALA A 20 8.22 3.31 1.80
CA ALA A 20 8.90 4.15 0.83
C ALA A 20 7.90 4.98 -0.02
N THR A 21 6.83 4.35 -0.50
CA THR A 21 5.78 5.03 -1.28
C THR A 21 5.05 6.06 -0.42
N GLY A 22 4.69 5.68 0.81
CA GLY A 22 4.02 6.55 1.75
C GLY A 22 4.84 7.79 2.10
N LEU A 23 6.13 7.58 2.38
CA LEU A 23 7.08 8.67 2.60
C LEU A 23 7.17 9.59 1.38
N TRP A 24 7.24 9.04 0.18
CA TRP A 24 7.26 9.83 -1.05
C TRP A 24 5.98 10.65 -1.24
N PHE A 25 4.80 10.06 -1.02
CA PHE A 25 3.52 10.74 -1.14
C PHE A 25 3.38 11.87 -0.12
N ALA A 26 3.83 11.65 1.12
CA ALA A 26 3.83 12.65 2.18
C ALA A 26 4.80 13.81 1.91
N ALA A 27 6.04 13.50 1.49
CA ALA A 27 7.10 14.47 1.29
C ALA A 27 6.95 15.27 -0.02
N ALA A 28 6.55 14.60 -1.11
CA ALA A 28 6.51 15.18 -2.45
C ALA A 28 5.19 14.87 -3.17
N PRO A 29 4.04 15.41 -2.68
CA PRO A 29 2.71 15.01 -3.16
C PRO A 29 2.38 15.46 -4.59
N ARG A 30 3.12 16.44 -5.14
CA ARG A 30 2.80 17.06 -6.44
C ARG A 30 2.76 16.04 -7.57
N ARG A 31 3.80 15.21 -7.69
CA ARG A 31 3.88 14.16 -8.71
C ARG A 31 2.76 13.12 -8.57
N PRO A 32 2.52 12.53 -7.38
CA PRO A 32 1.40 11.60 -7.23
C PRO A 32 0.05 12.23 -7.56
N SER A 33 -0.17 13.49 -7.14
CA SER A 33 -1.41 14.23 -7.41
C SER A 33 -1.65 14.37 -8.92
N SER A 34 -0.63 14.77 -9.69
CA SER A 34 -0.77 14.88 -11.14
C SER A 34 -0.89 13.52 -11.83
N THR A 35 -0.09 12.52 -11.44
CA THR A 35 0.00 11.25 -12.16
C THR A 35 -1.21 10.35 -11.96
N TRP A 36 -1.77 10.30 -10.75
CA TRP A 36 -2.90 9.41 -10.43
C TRP A 36 -4.25 10.13 -10.42
N VAL A 37 -4.32 11.37 -9.92
CA VAL A 37 -5.59 12.11 -9.81
C VAL A 37 -5.82 13.03 -11.03
N GLY A 38 -4.74 13.43 -11.71
CA GLY A 38 -4.82 14.37 -12.83
C GLY A 38 -5.00 15.83 -12.41
N ARG A 39 -4.90 16.14 -11.11
CA ARG A 39 -5.07 17.47 -10.54
C ARG A 39 -4.02 17.75 -9.48
N ASP A 40 -3.38 18.92 -9.54
CA ASP A 40 -2.33 19.32 -8.59
C ASP A 40 -2.69 20.64 -7.88
N ASP A 41 -3.65 20.57 -6.96
CA ASP A 41 -4.11 21.71 -6.13
C ASP A 41 -3.90 21.43 -4.62
N PRO A 42 -4.04 22.45 -3.74
CA PRO A 42 -3.83 22.28 -2.30
C PRO A 42 -4.68 21.18 -1.63
N SER A 43 -5.93 20.98 -2.07
CA SER A 43 -6.83 19.96 -1.52
C SER A 43 -6.38 18.56 -1.94
N THR A 44 -6.08 18.37 -3.23
CA THR A 44 -5.56 17.08 -3.72
C THR A 44 -4.24 16.73 -3.05
N ARG A 45 -3.31 17.68 -2.90
CA ARG A 45 -2.02 17.46 -2.21
C ARG A 45 -2.21 17.09 -0.74
N THR A 46 -3.19 17.69 -0.06
CA THR A 46 -3.49 17.38 1.35
C THR A 46 -3.96 15.94 1.49
N LEU A 47 -4.87 15.50 0.60
CA LEU A 47 -5.34 14.11 0.57
C LEU A 47 -4.20 13.13 0.24
N VAL A 48 -3.38 13.43 -0.76
CA VAL A 48 -2.21 12.59 -1.11
C VAL A 48 -1.23 12.49 0.06
N ARG A 49 -1.00 13.56 0.81
CA ARG A 49 -0.17 13.50 2.03
C ARG A 49 -0.78 12.62 3.11
N GLY A 50 -2.09 12.69 3.31
CA GLY A 50 -2.82 11.83 4.24
C GLY A 50 -2.68 10.35 3.87
N ILE A 51 -2.88 10.02 2.59
CA ILE A 51 -2.63 8.69 2.03
C ILE A 51 -1.18 8.27 2.28
N GLY A 52 -0.22 9.16 2.01
CA GLY A 52 1.19 8.90 2.25
C GLY A 52 1.53 8.60 3.71
N GLY A 53 0.96 9.37 4.65
CA GLY A 53 1.13 9.12 6.08
C GLY A 53 0.55 7.78 6.53
N ARG A 54 -0.63 7.41 6.01
CA ARG A 54 -1.26 6.09 6.25
C ARG A 54 -0.37 4.96 5.77
N ASP A 55 0.10 5.04 4.53
CA ASP A 55 0.92 3.99 3.92
C ASP A 55 2.30 3.86 4.60
N LEU A 56 2.87 5.00 5.05
CA LEU A 56 4.07 5.00 5.87
C LEU A 56 3.86 4.28 7.20
N ALA A 57 2.76 4.56 7.89
CA ALA A 57 2.43 3.91 9.16
C ALA A 57 2.20 2.40 9.00
N ILE A 58 1.46 1.99 7.97
CA ILE A 58 1.22 0.56 7.68
C ILE A 58 2.55 -0.14 7.36
N GLY A 59 3.37 0.44 6.50
CA GLY A 59 4.66 -0.13 6.12
C GLY A 59 5.64 -0.24 7.29
N ALA A 60 5.75 0.81 8.10
CA ALA A 60 6.58 0.80 9.30
C ALA A 60 6.08 -0.22 10.33
N GLY A 61 4.75 -0.34 10.51
CA GLY A 61 4.15 -1.35 11.37
C GLY A 61 4.46 -2.78 10.94
N ALA A 62 4.36 -3.07 9.63
CA ALA A 62 4.72 -4.37 9.06
C ALA A 62 6.20 -4.70 9.31
N LEU A 63 7.11 -3.76 9.03
CA LEU A 63 8.55 -3.95 9.24
C LEU A 63 8.90 -4.15 10.71
N ALA A 64 8.23 -3.40 11.60
CA ALA A 64 8.42 -3.53 13.04
C ALA A 64 7.89 -4.88 13.57
N ALA A 65 6.81 -5.41 13.00
CA ALA A 65 6.31 -6.74 13.32
C ALA A 65 7.31 -7.83 12.86
N VAL A 66 7.84 -7.74 11.64
CA VAL A 66 8.91 -8.62 11.14
C VAL A 66 10.12 -8.59 12.07
N ALA A 67 10.62 -7.40 12.42
CA ALA A 67 11.81 -7.25 13.26
C ALA A 67 11.63 -7.81 14.68
N ARG A 68 10.41 -7.79 15.21
CA ARG A 68 10.08 -8.32 16.55
C ARG A 68 9.63 -9.79 16.53
N GLY A 69 9.53 -10.43 15.37
CA GLY A 69 8.92 -11.76 15.26
C GLY A 69 7.46 -11.79 15.73
N SER A 70 6.74 -10.67 15.59
CA SER A 70 5.32 -10.55 15.89
C SER A 70 4.48 -10.79 14.64
N SER A 71 3.19 -11.09 14.80
CA SER A 71 2.33 -11.34 13.64
C SER A 71 2.27 -10.14 12.69
N VAL A 72 2.52 -10.42 11.40
CA VAL A 72 2.50 -9.41 10.32
C VAL A 72 1.12 -9.31 9.65
N VAL A 73 0.24 -10.30 9.88
CA VAL A 73 -1.12 -10.39 9.33
C VAL A 73 -1.92 -9.09 9.44
N PRO A 74 -2.05 -8.42 10.61
CA PRO A 74 -2.88 -7.21 10.69
C PRO A 74 -2.36 -6.07 9.80
N TRP A 75 -1.05 -5.98 9.60
CA TRP A 75 -0.45 -4.95 8.77
C TRP A 75 -0.61 -5.23 7.28
N ILE A 76 -0.47 -6.49 6.86
CA ILE A 76 -0.73 -6.88 5.46
C ILE A 76 -2.22 -6.71 5.14
N ALA A 77 -3.11 -7.11 6.05
CA ALA A 77 -4.56 -6.91 5.89
C ALA A 77 -4.91 -5.42 5.76
N ALA A 78 -4.32 -4.55 6.59
CA ALA A 78 -4.49 -3.11 6.48
C ALA A 78 -4.00 -2.56 5.13
N SER A 79 -2.86 -3.06 4.62
CA SER A 79 -2.36 -2.70 3.29
C SER A 79 -3.35 -3.08 2.19
N VAL A 80 -3.87 -4.31 2.21
CA VAL A 80 -4.86 -4.78 1.24
C VAL A 80 -6.14 -3.94 1.29
N ALA A 81 -6.64 -3.65 2.50
CA ALA A 81 -7.82 -2.82 2.67
C ALA A 81 -7.61 -1.39 2.13
N ALA A 82 -6.43 -0.81 2.36
CA ALA A 82 -6.06 0.49 1.83
C ALA A 82 -6.06 0.50 0.30
N ASP A 83 -5.37 -0.46 -0.33
CA ASP A 83 -5.28 -0.54 -1.79
C ASP A 83 -6.64 -0.82 -2.45
N LEU A 84 -7.50 -1.66 -1.84
CA LEU A 84 -8.87 -1.88 -2.32
C LEU A 84 -9.72 -0.60 -2.23
N THR A 85 -9.57 0.15 -1.14
CA THR A 85 -10.30 1.42 -0.97
C THR A 85 -9.85 2.45 -2.00
N ASP A 86 -8.55 2.55 -2.26
CA ASP A 86 -7.99 3.47 -3.25
C ASP A 86 -8.42 3.07 -4.67
N ALA A 87 -8.45 1.77 -4.99
CA ALA A 87 -8.97 1.26 -6.27
C ALA A 87 -10.47 1.58 -6.45
N ALA A 88 -11.28 1.37 -5.41
CA ALA A 88 -12.71 1.69 -5.43
C ALA A 88 -12.97 3.19 -5.59
N ALA A 89 -12.24 4.03 -4.83
CA ALA A 89 -12.32 5.48 -4.96
C ALA A 89 -11.92 5.96 -6.36
N GLY A 90 -10.84 5.40 -6.92
CA GLY A 90 -10.39 5.67 -8.27
C GLY A 90 -11.40 5.25 -9.34
N ALA A 91 -12.03 4.08 -9.18
CA ALA A 91 -13.09 3.61 -10.08
C ALA A 91 -14.30 4.57 -10.10
N ALA A 92 -14.71 5.03 -8.91
CA ALA A 92 -15.88 5.87 -8.73
C ALA A 92 -15.67 7.33 -9.16
N SER A 93 -14.46 7.86 -8.98
CA SER A 93 -14.21 9.31 -9.06
C SER A 93 -13.34 9.75 -10.23
N LEU A 94 -12.56 8.84 -10.84
CA LEU A 94 -11.64 9.16 -11.93
C LEU A 94 -12.16 8.67 -13.28
N SER A 95 -11.63 9.24 -14.36
CA SER A 95 -11.95 8.87 -15.73
C SER A 95 -10.69 8.75 -16.59
N GLY A 96 -10.84 8.11 -17.76
CA GLY A 96 -9.77 7.96 -18.75
C GLY A 96 -8.51 7.30 -18.19
N GLU A 97 -7.35 7.84 -18.56
CA GLU A 97 -6.03 7.31 -18.19
C GLU A 97 -5.80 7.31 -16.67
N HIS A 98 -6.29 8.31 -15.95
CA HIS A 98 -6.11 8.43 -14.48
C HIS A 98 -6.83 7.31 -13.73
N ARG A 99 -8.03 6.92 -14.18
CA ARG A 99 -8.74 5.74 -13.65
C ARG A 99 -7.96 4.47 -13.92
N THR A 100 -7.49 4.28 -15.16
CA THR A 100 -6.72 3.09 -15.53
C THR A 100 -5.43 2.97 -14.73
N LYS A 101 -4.66 4.06 -14.58
CA LYS A 101 -3.43 4.09 -13.77
C LYS A 101 -3.70 3.79 -12.31
N THR A 102 -4.75 4.40 -11.73
CA THR A 102 -5.11 4.19 -10.33
C THR A 102 -5.56 2.75 -10.09
N LEU A 103 -6.40 2.19 -10.96
CA LEU A 103 -6.84 0.80 -10.87
C LEU A 103 -5.70 -0.19 -11.07
N ALA A 104 -4.81 0.04 -12.04
CA ALA A 104 -3.66 -0.81 -12.26
C ALA A 104 -2.71 -0.79 -11.06
N TYR A 105 -2.46 0.39 -10.50
CA TYR A 105 -1.58 0.55 -9.34
C TYR A 105 -2.21 -0.06 -8.08
N ALA A 106 -3.35 0.47 -7.63
CA ALA A 106 -3.99 0.06 -6.38
C ALA A 106 -4.55 -1.37 -6.48
N GLY A 107 -5.21 -1.74 -7.58
CA GLY A 107 -5.68 -3.10 -7.78
C GLY A 107 -4.55 -4.13 -7.87
N GLY A 108 -3.43 -3.77 -8.50
CA GLY A 108 -2.24 -4.62 -8.56
C GLY A 108 -1.64 -4.87 -7.17
N PHE A 109 -1.47 -3.82 -6.37
CA PHE A 109 -0.97 -3.96 -5.00
C PHE A 109 -1.95 -4.68 -4.08
N ALA A 110 -3.26 -4.48 -4.24
CA ALA A 110 -4.28 -5.24 -3.52
C ALA A 110 -4.17 -6.76 -3.82
N ALA A 111 -4.00 -7.14 -5.08
CA ALA A 111 -3.85 -8.54 -5.48
C ALA A 111 -2.57 -9.16 -4.91
N LEU A 112 -1.44 -8.45 -5.03
CA LEU A 112 -0.15 -8.90 -4.46
C LEU A 112 -0.22 -9.02 -2.93
N GLY A 113 -0.83 -8.04 -2.27
CA GLY A 113 -1.02 -8.02 -0.82
C GLY A 113 -1.94 -9.15 -0.35
N ALA A 114 -3.02 -9.46 -1.09
CA ALA A 114 -3.90 -10.58 -0.78
C ALA A 114 -3.17 -11.93 -0.88
N GLY A 115 -2.32 -12.08 -1.90
CA GLY A 115 -1.44 -13.25 -2.02
C GLY A 115 -0.46 -13.37 -0.85
N ALA A 116 0.18 -12.26 -0.46
CA ALA A 116 1.08 -12.23 0.70
C ALA A 116 0.33 -12.53 2.02
N LEU A 117 -0.89 -12.02 2.17
CA LEU A 117 -1.74 -12.27 3.33
C LEU A 117 -2.10 -13.76 3.43
N ALA A 118 -2.55 -14.36 2.34
CA ALA A 118 -2.87 -15.78 2.29
C ALA A 118 -1.65 -16.66 2.61
N ALA A 119 -0.47 -16.32 2.04
CA ALA A 119 0.77 -17.03 2.33
C ALA A 119 1.20 -16.91 3.80
N THR A 120 1.03 -15.73 4.41
CA THR A 120 1.35 -15.47 5.82
C THR A 120 0.43 -16.30 6.74
N ILE A 121 -0.88 -16.29 6.48
CA ILE A 121 -1.86 -17.07 7.25
C ILE A 121 -1.56 -18.57 7.12
N ALA A 122 -1.28 -19.05 5.91
CA ALA A 122 -0.94 -20.46 5.68
C ALA A 122 0.37 -20.89 6.36
N ALA A 123 1.30 -19.97 6.56
CA ALA A 123 2.55 -20.21 7.26
C ALA A 123 2.47 -20.06 8.79
N GLY A 124 1.35 -19.56 9.33
CA GLY A 124 1.19 -19.27 10.76
C GLY A 124 2.05 -18.10 11.27
N ALA A 125 2.39 -17.16 10.38
CA ALA A 125 3.27 -16.02 10.65
C ALA A 125 2.51 -14.71 11.02
#